data_AF-A0A1H1HAV4-F1
#
_entry.id   AF-A0A1H1HAV4-F1
#
_cell.length_a   1.000
_cell.length_b   1.000
_cell.length_c   1.000
_cell.angle_alpha   90.00
_cell.angle_beta   90.00
_cell.angle_gamma   90.00
#
_symmetry.space_group_name_H-M   'P 1'
#
loop_
_entity.id
_entity.type
_entity.pdbx_description
1 polymer ?
#
loop_
_entity_poly.entity_id
_entity_poly.type
_entity_poly.pdbx_seq_one_letter_code
_entity_poly.pdbx_strand_id
1 'polypeptide(L)'
;MPDCSLSGCRPQGLASSCAARGSDGDRPMWRTLLGVVVGVLVMWLVVAGIEFASHLIYPPPAGLDPMQTADLEKILAASPSAALAMVVLAWVLGAFAGGWVAARIAKHPRVAAVLVALGVMAGVAGMIAMMPNHPLWMSVLGILLPIPAALVAARLAKQRNTRPPTTA
;
A
#
# COMPACT_ATOMS: atom_id res chain seq x y z
N MET A 1 -32.03 67.93 1.25
CA MET A 1 -32.14 67.03 2.41
C MET A 1 -33.54 67.24 2.99
N PRO A 2 -34.38 66.20 3.14
CA PRO A 2 -34.15 64.90 3.79
C PRO A 2 -34.30 63.72 2.81
N ASP A 3 -33.84 62.47 2.98
CA ASP A 3 -33.55 61.50 4.05
C ASP A 3 -34.56 60.32 4.10
N CYS A 4 -34.01 59.11 4.16
CA CYS A 4 -34.59 57.79 4.47
C CYS A 4 -35.66 57.17 3.54
N SER A 5 -35.36 55.99 2.96
CA SER A 5 -36.09 54.75 3.29
C SER A 5 -35.48 53.48 2.66
N LEU A 6 -35.36 52.46 3.50
CA LEU A 6 -35.00 51.07 3.24
C LEU A 6 -36.04 50.41 2.32
N SER A 7 -35.62 49.80 1.21
CA SER A 7 -36.35 48.72 0.51
C SER A 7 -35.50 48.12 -0.59
N GLY A 8 -34.82 47.01 -0.31
CA GLY A 8 -33.95 46.36 -1.29
C GLY A 8 -33.53 44.96 -0.92
N CYS A 9 -34.45 44.17 -0.39
CA CYS A 9 -34.26 42.73 -0.26
C CYS A 9 -34.14 42.12 -1.68
N ARG A 10 -32.94 41.69 -2.10
CA ARG A 10 -32.80 40.72 -3.18
C ARG A 10 -31.71 39.68 -2.82
N PRO A 11 -32.06 38.40 -2.72
CA PRO A 11 -31.10 37.32 -2.51
C PRO A 11 -30.29 37.13 -3.79
N GLN A 12 -28.99 37.40 -3.73
CA GLN A 12 -28.09 37.14 -4.84
C GLN A 12 -27.78 35.64 -4.89
N GLY A 13 -28.47 34.95 -5.79
CA GLY A 13 -27.81 34.03 -6.73
C GLY A 13 -27.40 32.65 -6.20
N LEU A 14 -28.37 31.84 -5.77
CA LEU A 14 -28.33 30.40 -6.04
C LEU A 14 -28.40 30.18 -7.57
N ALA A 15 -27.30 30.35 -8.29
CA ALA A 15 -27.16 29.90 -9.69
C ALA A 15 -25.74 30.17 -10.21
N SER A 16 -24.73 29.42 -9.76
CA SER A 16 -23.61 29.13 -10.66
C SER A 16 -22.86 27.89 -10.17
N SER A 17 -22.48 27.04 -11.12
CA SER A 17 -21.73 25.80 -10.93
C SER A 17 -22.50 24.57 -10.45
N CYS A 18 -23.64 24.30 -11.12
CA CYS A 18 -23.83 22.98 -11.77
C CYS A 18 -22.77 22.80 -12.90
N ALA A 19 -21.49 22.94 -12.55
CA ALA A 19 -20.38 22.68 -13.44
C ALA A 19 -20.16 21.18 -13.39
N ALA A 20 -20.81 20.50 -14.32
CA ALA A 20 -20.37 19.24 -14.91
C ALA A 20 -19.53 18.36 -13.97
N ARG A 21 -20.21 17.55 -13.15
CA ARG A 21 -19.67 16.25 -12.75
C ARG A 21 -19.70 15.36 -14.00
N GLY A 22 -18.94 15.77 -15.01
CA GLY A 22 -18.75 15.05 -16.25
C GLY A 22 -18.14 13.71 -15.90
N SER A 23 -18.85 12.65 -16.29
CA SER A 23 -18.38 11.29 -16.44
C SER A 23 -16.87 11.11 -16.19
N ASP A 24 -16.50 10.72 -14.97
CA ASP A 24 -15.19 10.13 -14.70
C ASP A 24 -15.11 8.68 -15.21
N GLY A 25 -16.03 8.29 -16.11
CA GLY A 25 -16.24 6.93 -16.61
C GLY A 25 -15.13 6.41 -17.52
N ASP A 26 -14.48 7.27 -18.31
CA ASP A 26 -13.62 6.78 -19.40
C ASP A 26 -12.19 7.28 -19.30
N ARG A 27 -11.51 6.99 -18.19
CA ARG A 27 -10.08 6.67 -18.32
C ARG A 27 -9.87 5.26 -17.81
N PRO A 28 -9.23 4.40 -18.60
CA PRO A 28 -9.58 3.00 -18.57
C PRO A 28 -9.11 2.36 -17.26
N MET A 29 -10.03 1.66 -16.60
CA MET A 29 -9.74 0.86 -15.41
C MET A 29 -8.57 -0.10 -15.62
N TRP A 30 -8.30 -0.52 -16.86
CA TRP A 30 -7.16 -1.39 -17.21
C TRP A 30 -5.81 -0.83 -16.74
N ARG A 31 -5.60 0.49 -16.74
CA ARG A 31 -4.33 1.07 -16.27
C ARG A 31 -4.15 0.91 -14.77
N THR A 32 -5.23 1.06 -14.00
CA THR A 32 -5.20 0.81 -12.56
C THR A 32 -5.00 -0.68 -12.29
N LEU A 33 -5.67 -1.55 -13.03
CA LEU A 33 -5.51 -2.99 -12.91
C LEU A 33 -4.08 -3.44 -13.21
N LEU A 34 -3.50 -3.01 -14.34
CA LEU A 34 -2.10 -3.29 -14.68
C LEU A 34 -1.15 -2.73 -13.63
N GLY A 35 -1.40 -1.52 -13.13
CA GLY A 35 -0.61 -0.95 -12.05
C GLY A 35 -0.61 -1.83 -10.81
N VAL A 36 -1.78 -2.34 -10.40
CA VAL A 36 -1.89 -3.28 -9.28
C VAL A 36 -1.15 -4.58 -9.57
N VAL A 37 -1.34 -5.19 -10.75
CA VAL A 37 -0.67 -6.45 -11.12
C VAL A 37 0.85 -6.29 -11.07
N VAL A 38 1.39 -5.27 -11.74
CA VAL A 38 2.84 -5.01 -11.73
C VAL A 38 3.32 -4.68 -10.32
N GLY A 39 2.54 -3.92 -9.55
CA GLY A 39 2.86 -3.60 -8.16
C GLY A 39 2.90 -4.83 -7.25
N VAL A 40 1.96 -5.76 -7.39
CA VAL A 40 1.94 -7.03 -6.65
C VAL A 40 3.13 -7.89 -7.03
N LEU A 41 3.50 -7.97 -8.31
CA LEU A 41 4.70 -8.69 -8.74
C LEU A 41 5.96 -8.09 -8.11
N VAL A 42 6.10 -6.77 -8.13
CA VAL A 42 7.24 -6.09 -7.49
C VAL A 42 7.24 -6.31 -5.97
N MET A 43 6.08 -6.20 -5.32
CA MET A 43 5.93 -6.51 -3.91
C MET A 43 6.42 -7.92 -3.59
N TRP A 44 6.01 -8.91 -4.37
CA TRP A 44 6.38 -10.32 -4.16
C TRP A 44 7.88 -10.54 -4.33
N LEU A 45 8.49 -9.94 -5.36
CA LEU A 45 9.93 -10.01 -5.58
C LEU A 45 10.74 -9.35 -4.45
N VAL A 46 10.27 -8.22 -3.93
CA VAL A 46 10.94 -7.53 -2.82
C VAL A 46 10.85 -8.34 -1.54
N VAL A 47 9.66 -8.88 -1.23
CA VAL A 47 9.46 -9.75 -0.06
C VAL A 47 10.36 -10.98 -0.18
N ALA A 48 10.27 -11.70 -1.29
CA ALA A 48 11.07 -12.91 -1.53
C ALA A 48 12.58 -12.63 -1.47
N GLY A 49 13.04 -11.50 -2.03
CA GLY A 49 14.45 -11.12 -1.98
C GLY A 49 14.95 -10.83 -0.56
N ILE A 50 14.15 -10.14 0.26
CA ILE A 50 14.51 -9.84 1.65
C ILE A 50 14.45 -11.10 2.52
N GLU A 51 13.44 -11.94 2.35
CA GLU A 51 13.34 -13.23 3.05
C GLU A 51 14.48 -14.17 2.66
N PHE A 52 14.85 -14.24 1.38
CA PHE A 52 16.01 -14.98 0.94
C PHE A 52 17.30 -14.47 1.58
N ALA A 53 17.51 -13.15 1.61
CA ALA A 53 18.64 -12.55 2.32
C ALA A 53 18.60 -12.86 3.83
N SER A 54 17.42 -12.88 4.43
CA SER A 54 17.22 -13.26 5.83
C SER A 54 17.63 -14.72 6.07
N HIS A 55 17.34 -15.65 5.17
CA HIS A 55 17.77 -17.05 5.28
C HIS A 55 19.29 -17.23 5.15
N LEU A 56 19.98 -16.32 4.45
CA LEU A 56 21.45 -16.34 4.41
C LEU A 56 22.08 -15.90 5.75
N ILE A 57 21.41 -15.02 6.48
CA ILE A 57 21.87 -14.51 7.79
C ILE A 57 21.41 -15.43 8.93
N TYR A 58 20.17 -15.91 8.83
CA TYR A 58 19.48 -16.77 9.79
C TYR A 58 19.01 -18.04 9.07
N PRO A 59 19.90 -19.03 8.89
CA PRO A 59 19.56 -20.24 8.18
C PRO A 59 18.45 -21.00 8.93
N PRO A 60 17.44 -21.52 8.21
CA PRO A 60 16.39 -22.32 8.83
C PRO A 60 16.99 -23.61 9.43
N PRO A 61 16.38 -24.16 10.51
CA PRO A 61 16.85 -25.39 11.13
C PRO A 61 16.86 -26.56 10.14
N ALA A 62 17.90 -27.40 10.21
CA ALA A 62 18.04 -28.54 9.31
C ALA A 62 16.84 -29.50 9.41
N GLY A 63 16.30 -29.90 8.26
CA GLY A 63 15.19 -30.86 8.18
C GLY A 63 13.79 -30.28 8.32
N LEU A 64 13.65 -28.95 8.44
CA LEU A 64 12.36 -28.26 8.39
C LEU A 64 12.19 -27.57 7.04
N ASP A 65 11.05 -27.79 6.40
CA ASP A 65 10.74 -27.17 5.11
C ASP A 65 9.87 -25.92 5.32
N PRO A 66 10.35 -24.70 4.98
CA PRO A 66 9.56 -23.47 5.08
C PRO A 66 8.38 -23.42 4.10
N MET A 67 8.28 -24.34 3.14
CA MET A 67 7.09 -24.50 2.30
C MET A 67 5.98 -25.33 2.97
N GLN A 68 6.32 -26.05 4.05
CA GLN A 68 5.39 -26.89 4.78
C GLN A 68 4.85 -26.16 6.01
N THR A 69 3.54 -25.98 6.07
CA THR A 69 2.86 -25.24 7.16
C THR A 69 3.13 -25.84 8.53
N ALA A 70 3.24 -27.17 8.63
CA ALA A 70 3.53 -27.89 9.87
C ALA A 70 4.95 -27.64 10.41
N ASP A 71 5.88 -27.28 9.55
CA ASP A 71 7.26 -26.97 9.93
C ASP A 71 7.47 -25.47 10.15
N LEU A 72 6.65 -24.63 9.51
CA LEU A 72 6.69 -23.18 9.67
C LEU A 72 6.53 -22.74 11.14
N GLU A 73 5.63 -23.38 11.90
CA GLU A 73 5.43 -23.08 13.32
C GLU A 73 6.69 -23.38 14.15
N LYS A 74 7.36 -24.50 13.87
CA LYS A 74 8.63 -24.86 14.54
C LYS A 74 9.75 -23.92 14.16
N ILE A 75 9.81 -23.50 12.89
CA ILE A 75 10.77 -22.51 12.40
C ILE A 75 10.56 -21.18 13.12
N LEU A 76 9.32 -20.70 13.22
CA LEU A 76 9.00 -19.45 13.92
C LEU A 76 9.34 -19.52 15.41
N ALA A 77 9.04 -20.65 16.08
CA ALA A 77 9.33 -20.84 17.50
C ALA A 77 10.85 -20.89 17.79
N ALA A 78 11.64 -21.46 16.88
CA ALA A 78 13.09 -21.53 17.00
C ALA A 78 13.81 -20.27 16.47
N SER A 79 13.10 -19.38 15.77
CA SER A 79 13.71 -18.21 15.13
C SER A 79 14.05 -17.11 16.12
N PRO A 80 15.23 -16.48 15.99
CA PRO A 80 15.54 -15.29 16.78
C PRO A 80 14.58 -14.14 16.40
N SER A 81 14.28 -13.27 17.36
CA SER A 81 13.42 -12.10 17.14
C SER A 81 13.90 -11.20 16.00
N ALA A 82 15.22 -11.16 15.76
CA ALA A 82 15.83 -10.43 14.66
C ALA A 82 15.44 -10.98 13.27
N ALA A 83 15.30 -12.31 13.12
CA ALA A 83 14.85 -12.90 11.86
C ALA A 83 13.39 -12.54 11.56
N LEU A 84 12.53 -12.58 12.59
CA LEU A 84 11.14 -12.15 12.48
C LEU A 84 11.01 -10.66 12.13
N ALA A 85 11.91 -9.82 12.67
CA ALA A 85 11.94 -8.41 12.34
C ALA A 85 12.30 -8.17 10.86
N MET A 86 13.19 -9.00 10.28
CA MET A 86 13.49 -8.97 8.84
C MET A 86 12.27 -9.29 7.98
N VAL A 87 11.42 -10.22 8.41
CA VAL A 87 10.15 -10.54 7.72
C VAL A 87 9.19 -9.35 7.77
N VAL A 88 9.04 -8.70 8.93
CA VAL A 88 8.23 -7.47 9.03
C VAL A 88 8.78 -6.36 8.13
N LEU A 89 10.11 -6.18 8.09
CA LEU A 89 10.75 -5.25 7.15
C LEU A 89 10.45 -5.60 5.70
N ALA A 90 10.48 -6.88 5.35
CA ALA A 90 10.14 -7.37 4.02
C ALA A 90 8.71 -6.96 3.63
N TRP A 91 7.74 -7.16 4.51
CA TRP A 91 6.34 -6.77 4.27
C TRP A 91 6.17 -5.27 4.06
N VAL A 92 6.83 -4.45 4.88
CA VAL A 92 6.78 -2.98 4.78
C VAL A 92 7.43 -2.48 3.49
N LEU A 93 8.63 -2.99 3.18
CA LEU A 93 9.36 -2.62 1.96
C LEU A 93 8.67 -3.15 0.71
N GLY A 94 8.08 -4.34 0.75
CA GLY A 94 7.25 -4.89 -0.31
C GLY A 94 6.01 -4.04 -0.58
N ALA A 95 5.26 -3.67 0.46
CA ALA A 95 4.11 -2.77 0.35
C ALA A 95 4.50 -1.39 -0.19
N PHE A 96 5.64 -0.86 0.27
CA PHE A 96 6.17 0.43 -0.20
C PHE A 96 6.58 0.36 -1.67
N ALA A 97 7.45 -0.59 -2.06
CA ALA A 97 7.99 -0.70 -3.42
C ALA A 97 6.89 -1.06 -4.42
N GLY A 98 6.07 -2.07 -4.11
CA GLY A 98 4.93 -2.47 -4.94
C GLY A 98 3.88 -1.37 -5.04
N GLY A 99 3.56 -0.71 -3.92
CA GLY A 99 2.64 0.44 -3.91
C GLY A 99 3.17 1.64 -4.70
N TRP A 100 4.49 1.89 -4.67
CA TRP A 100 5.13 2.94 -5.46
C TRP A 100 5.03 2.67 -6.96
N VAL A 101 5.35 1.44 -7.38
CA VAL A 101 5.24 1.02 -8.79
C VAL A 101 3.79 1.05 -9.26
N ALA A 102 2.86 0.52 -8.47
CA ALA A 102 1.43 0.56 -8.77
C ALA A 102 0.92 1.99 -8.94
N ALA A 103 1.31 2.89 -8.04
CA ALA A 103 0.94 4.29 -8.09
C ALA A 103 1.51 5.04 -9.31
N ARG A 104 2.64 4.59 -9.88
CA ARG A 104 3.24 5.22 -11.07
C ARG A 104 2.51 4.87 -12.37
N ILE A 105 1.87 3.70 -12.41
CA ILE A 105 1.18 3.18 -13.61
C ILE A 105 -0.32 3.54 -13.57
N ALA A 106 -0.92 3.43 -12.39
CA ALA A 106 -2.36 3.54 -12.20
C ALA A 106 -2.90 4.96 -12.45
N LYS A 107 -4.12 5.03 -12.97
CA LYS A 107 -4.91 6.28 -13.03
C LYS A 107 -5.22 6.79 -11.62
N HIS A 108 -5.53 5.87 -10.70
CA HIS A 108 -5.85 6.15 -9.31
C HIS A 108 -4.72 5.65 -8.39
N PRO A 109 -3.66 6.44 -8.19
CA PRO A 109 -2.43 5.98 -7.54
C PRO A 109 -2.64 5.52 -6.09
N ARG A 110 -3.48 6.23 -5.33
CA ARG A 110 -3.80 5.86 -3.95
C ARG A 110 -4.54 4.53 -3.87
N VAL A 111 -5.51 4.31 -4.76
CA VAL A 111 -6.29 3.06 -4.79
C VAL A 111 -5.39 1.89 -5.15
N ALA A 112 -4.56 2.04 -6.19
CA ALA A 112 -3.66 0.98 -6.60
C ALA A 112 -2.63 0.62 -5.52
N ALA A 113 -2.06 1.61 -4.84
CA ALA A 113 -1.13 1.36 -3.73
C ALA A 113 -1.81 0.68 -2.53
N VAL A 114 -3.02 1.12 -2.16
CA VAL A 114 -3.79 0.47 -1.08
C VAL A 114 -4.13 -0.98 -1.44
N LEU A 115 -4.48 -1.28 -2.69
CA LEU A 115 -4.73 -2.66 -3.12
C LEU A 115 -3.49 -3.56 -2.98
N VAL A 116 -2.29 -3.04 -3.27
CA VAL A 116 -1.04 -3.77 -3.02
C VAL A 116 -0.82 -4.00 -1.53
N ALA A 117 -1.03 -2.98 -0.68
CA ALA A 117 -0.93 -3.13 0.77
C ALA A 117 -1.93 -4.17 1.33
N LEU A 118 -3.16 -4.18 0.80
CA LEU A 118 -4.16 -5.19 1.15
C LEU A 118 -3.71 -6.60 0.75
N GLY A 119 -2.98 -6.75 -0.34
CA GLY A 119 -2.34 -8.02 -0.71
C GLY A 119 -1.36 -8.51 0.35
N VAL A 120 -0.49 -7.62 0.85
CA VAL A 120 0.42 -7.94 1.97
C VAL A 120 -0.38 -8.32 3.22
N MET A 121 -1.38 -7.51 3.59
CA MET A 121 -2.21 -7.78 4.77
C MET A 121 -2.98 -9.09 4.66
N ALA A 122 -3.44 -9.47 3.46
CA ALA A 122 -4.08 -10.75 3.22
C ALA A 122 -3.11 -11.91 3.44
N GLY A 123 -1.85 -11.77 3.00
CA GLY A 123 -0.78 -12.72 3.30
C GLY A 123 -0.54 -12.87 4.81
N VAL A 124 -0.44 -11.74 5.53
CA VAL A 124 -0.27 -11.73 6.99
C VAL A 124 -1.49 -12.35 7.70
N ALA A 125 -2.71 -12.04 7.24
CA ALA A 125 -3.92 -12.64 7.80
C ALA A 125 -4.00 -14.15 7.54
N GLY A 126 -3.58 -14.61 6.36
CA GLY A 126 -3.45 -16.04 6.05
C GLY A 126 -2.45 -16.72 6.95
N MET A 127 -1.29 -16.10 7.18
CA MET A 127 -0.28 -16.56 8.12
C MET A 127 -0.85 -16.72 9.54
N ILE A 128 -1.56 -15.70 10.04
CA ILE A 128 -2.22 -15.70 11.36
C ILE A 128 -3.27 -16.81 11.47
N ALA A 129 -4.06 -17.03 10.41
CA ALA A 129 -5.11 -18.05 10.40
C ALA A 129 -4.56 -19.47 10.39
N MET A 130 -3.42 -19.69 9.73
CA MET A 130 -2.80 -21.01 9.61
C MET A 130 -1.91 -21.37 10.80
N MET A 131 -1.38 -20.37 11.52
CA MET A 131 -0.46 -20.59 12.65
C MET A 131 -0.95 -19.85 13.90
N PRO A 132 -1.54 -20.57 14.87
CA PRO A 132 -2.09 -19.94 16.07
C PRO A 132 -1.02 -19.36 17.01
N ASN A 133 0.22 -19.86 16.97
CA ASN A 133 1.30 -19.49 17.90
C ASN A 133 2.33 -18.51 17.31
N HIS A 134 1.87 -17.43 16.67
CA HIS A 134 2.76 -16.38 16.16
C HIS A 134 2.94 -15.25 17.19
N PRO A 135 4.06 -14.50 17.17
CA PRO A 135 4.24 -13.37 18.08
C PRO A 135 3.28 -12.22 17.76
N LEU A 136 2.56 -11.72 18.78
CA LEU A 136 1.56 -10.67 18.60
C LEU A 136 2.12 -9.39 17.97
N TRP A 137 3.35 -9.00 18.34
CA TRP A 137 3.99 -7.81 17.79
C TRP A 137 4.18 -7.91 16.27
N MET A 138 4.50 -9.09 15.75
CA MET A 138 4.71 -9.33 14.32
C MET A 138 3.40 -9.14 13.56
N SER A 139 2.29 -9.67 14.08
CA SER A 139 0.96 -9.51 13.49
C SER A 139 0.48 -8.07 13.50
N VAL A 140 0.65 -7.37 14.64
CA VAL A 140 0.27 -5.96 14.75
C VAL A 140 1.04 -5.12 13.75
N LEU A 141 2.36 -5.28 13.64
CA LEU A 141 3.17 -4.55 12.68
C LEU A 141 2.84 -4.93 11.23
N GLY A 142 2.64 -6.22 10.96
CA GLY A 142 2.31 -6.74 9.62
C GLY A 142 0.96 -6.30 9.09
N ILE A 143 0.00 -6.00 9.96
CA ILE A 143 -1.31 -5.47 9.56
C ILE A 143 -1.28 -3.93 9.50
N LEU A 144 -0.62 -3.28 10.46
CA LEU A 144 -0.70 -1.84 10.62
C LEU A 144 0.26 -1.07 9.70
N LEU A 145 1.47 -1.58 9.44
CA LEU A 145 2.51 -0.85 8.70
C LEU A 145 2.36 -0.84 7.16
N PRO A 146 1.80 -1.86 6.48
CA PRO A 146 1.71 -1.85 5.02
C PRO A 146 0.86 -0.70 4.47
N ILE A 147 -0.25 -0.34 5.12
CA ILE A 147 -1.11 0.76 4.69
C ILE A 147 -0.38 2.11 4.69
N PRO A 148 0.20 2.60 5.81
CA PRO A 148 0.92 3.88 5.80
C PRO A 148 2.10 3.86 4.84
N ALA A 149 2.84 2.74 4.74
CA ALA A 149 3.93 2.59 3.79
C ALA A 149 3.47 2.78 2.33
N ALA A 150 2.38 2.11 1.92
CA ALA A 150 1.82 2.26 0.59
C ALA A 150 1.23 3.65 0.33
N LEU A 151 0.65 4.31 1.34
CA LEU A 151 0.17 5.68 1.21
C LEU A 151 1.32 6.68 1.02
N VAL A 152 2.43 6.52 1.76
CA VAL A 152 3.65 7.32 1.56
C VAL A 152 4.21 7.07 0.16
N ALA A 153 4.30 5.82 -0.27
CA ALA A 153 4.74 5.45 -1.61
C ALA A 153 3.89 6.12 -2.71
N ALA A 154 2.56 6.11 -2.57
CA ALA A 154 1.65 6.76 -3.51
C ALA A 154 1.80 8.28 -3.55
N ARG A 155 2.06 8.91 -2.39
CA ARG A 155 2.32 10.36 -2.31
C ARG A 155 3.61 10.72 -3.04
N LEU A 156 4.69 9.96 -2.82
CA LEU A 156 5.98 10.17 -3.48
C LEU A 156 5.92 9.93 -4.99
N ALA A 157 5.18 8.90 -5.43
CA ALA A 157 4.95 8.63 -6.84
C ALA A 157 4.26 9.81 -7.57
N LYS A 158 3.28 10.45 -6.91
CA LYS A 158 2.51 11.56 -7.49
C LYS A 158 3.36 12.83 -7.67
N GLN A 159 4.21 13.18 -6.70
CA GLN A 159 5.05 14.39 -6.76
C GLN A 159 6.02 14.38 -7.94
N ARG A 160 6.46 13.20 -8.38
CA ARG A 160 7.40 13.09 -9.51
C ARG A 160 6.74 13.36 -10.87
N ASN A 161 5.42 13.20 -10.97
CA ASN A 161 4.68 13.45 -12.22
C ASN A 161 4.30 14.94 -12.40
N THR A 162 4.48 15.79 -11.39
CA THR A 162 4.08 17.21 -11.43
C THR A 162 5.25 18.18 -11.53
N ARG A 163 6.50 17.72 -11.65
CA ARG A 163 7.64 18.62 -11.91
C ARG A 163 7.62 19.06 -13.38
N PRO A 164 7.50 20.35 -13.70
CA PRO A 164 7.61 20.82 -15.08
C PRO A 164 9.02 20.53 -15.61
N PRO A 165 9.18 20.22 -16.91
CA PRO A 165 10.49 20.04 -17.51
C PRO A 165 11.28 21.34 -17.33
N THR A 166 12.40 21.24 -16.64
CA THR A 166 13.33 22.36 -16.47
C THR A 166 13.89 22.66 -17.86
N THR A 167 13.39 23.70 -18.51
CA THR A 167 13.95 24.22 -19.75
C THR A 167 15.35 24.73 -19.43
N ALA A 168 16.36 24.05 -19.96
CA ALA A 168 17.74 24.50 -20.03
C ALA A 168 17.90 25.55 -21.13
#